data_AF-A0A2E3F2E8-F1
#
_entry.id   AF-A0A2E3F2E8-F1
#
_cell.length_a   1.000
_cell.length_b   1.000
_cell.length_c   1.000
_cell.angle_alpha   90.00
_cell.angle_beta   90.00
_cell.angle_gamma   90.00
#
_symmetry.space_group_name_H-M   'P 1'
#
loop_
_entity.id
_entity.type
_entity.pdbx_description
1 polymer ?
#
loop_
_entity_poly.entity_id
_entity_poly.type
_entity_poly.pdbx_seq_one_letter_code
_entity_poly.pdbx_strand_id
1 'polypeptide(L)'
;MYLHYFGKQSFTNRAVNKANRILISSFYQNEIEKHLDFIDAAYFIQELKSNEPKPIQVISTWAPFRTKKETFPMQADAISINRSQIRNSRSLLIIKLLQDYTCIRLNLLNSSQNEERERVHKIIEKLAKSYL
;
A
#
# COMPACT_ATOMS: atom_id res chain seq x y z
N MET A 1 11.91 1.92 -7.76
CA MET A 1 11.16 2.29 -6.53
C MET A 1 9.70 1.91 -6.75
N TYR A 2 9.07 1.23 -5.80
CA TYR A 2 7.68 0.73 -5.96
C TYR A 2 6.63 1.83 -5.88
N LEU A 3 6.84 2.82 -5.01
CA LEU A 3 5.95 3.94 -4.78
C LEU A 3 6.64 5.26 -5.16
N HIS A 4 5.96 6.09 -5.95
CA HIS A 4 6.48 7.38 -6.38
C HIS A 4 5.56 8.52 -5.95
N TYR A 5 6.07 9.39 -5.07
CA TYR A 5 5.35 10.58 -4.60
C TYR A 5 5.89 11.86 -5.26
N PHE A 6 5.03 12.57 -6.00
CA PHE A 6 5.39 13.81 -6.69
C PHE A 6 5.09 15.09 -5.90
N GLY A 7 4.53 14.97 -4.70
CA GLY A 7 4.16 16.15 -3.90
C GLY A 7 5.30 16.70 -3.05
N LYS A 8 5.13 17.92 -2.53
CA LYS A 8 6.14 18.64 -1.73
C LYS A 8 6.10 18.35 -0.23
N GLN A 9 5.19 17.48 0.24
CA GLN A 9 4.92 17.31 1.66
C GLN A 9 5.91 16.34 2.31
N SER A 10 6.69 16.84 3.27
CA SER A 10 7.75 16.07 3.93
C SER A 10 7.22 14.86 4.70
N PHE A 11 6.06 14.99 5.36
CA PHE A 11 5.42 13.89 6.09
C PHE A 11 5.09 12.72 5.16
N THR A 12 4.41 12.99 4.05
CA THR A 12 4.04 11.97 3.05
C THR A 12 5.28 11.37 2.40
N ASN A 13 6.24 12.20 2.00
CA ASN A 13 7.48 11.73 1.38
C ASN A 13 8.26 10.78 2.31
N ARG A 14 8.38 11.11 3.60
CA ARG A 14 9.01 10.22 4.59
C ARG A 14 8.29 8.88 4.73
N ALA A 15 6.96 8.88 4.74
CA ALA A 15 6.17 7.65 4.79
C ALA A 15 6.36 6.79 3.53
N VAL A 16 6.33 7.41 2.34
CA VAL A 16 6.57 6.73 1.06
C VAL A 16 7.97 6.12 1.00
N ASN A 17 8.99 6.86 1.43
CA ASN A 17 10.36 6.34 1.50
C ASN A 17 10.49 5.14 2.46
N LYS A 18 9.85 5.19 3.63
CA LYS A 18 9.84 4.07 4.58
C LYS A 18 9.08 2.86 4.01
N ALA A 19 7.93 3.07 3.36
CA ALA A 19 7.18 2.01 2.69
C ALA A 19 8.01 1.34 1.58
N ASN A 20 8.68 2.12 0.72
CA ASN A 20 9.60 1.59 -0.29
C ASN A 20 10.70 0.72 0.33
N ARG A 21 11.30 1.13 1.46
CA ARG A 21 12.31 0.31 2.17
C ARG A 21 11.74 -1.02 2.67
N ILE A 22 10.48 -1.03 3.12
CA ILE A 22 9.80 -2.25 3.56
C ILE A 22 9.56 -3.17 2.36
N LEU A 23 9.10 -2.64 1.21
CA LEU A 23 8.83 -3.42 0.01
C LEU A 23 10.10 -4.09 -0.58
N ILE A 24 11.26 -3.45 -0.45
CA ILE A 24 12.57 -4.01 -0.87
C ILE A 24 13.10 -5.04 0.16
N SER A 25 12.57 -5.07 1.38
CA SER A 25 13.10 -5.93 2.44
C SER A 25 12.85 -7.40 2.15
N SER A 26 13.91 -8.21 2.15
CA SER A 26 13.81 -9.67 2.00
C SER A 26 12.94 -10.30 3.08
N PHE A 27 12.96 -9.80 4.32
CA PHE A 27 12.06 -10.26 5.37
C PHE A 27 10.60 -10.04 4.98
N TYR A 28 10.25 -8.85 4.46
CA TYR A 28 8.88 -8.57 4.03
C TYR A 28 8.48 -9.47 2.86
N GLN A 29 9.33 -9.58 1.84
CA GLN A 29 9.08 -10.39 0.64
C GLN A 29 8.83 -11.86 0.99
N ASN A 30 9.64 -12.43 1.88
CA ASN A 30 9.49 -13.82 2.33
C ASN A 30 8.22 -14.03 3.15
N GLU A 31 7.86 -13.09 4.02
CA GLU A 31 6.65 -13.22 4.84
C GLU A 31 5.37 -13.08 3.99
N ILE A 32 5.40 -12.21 2.97
CA ILE A 32 4.29 -12.08 2.02
C ILE A 32 4.07 -13.36 1.23
N GLU A 33 5.15 -13.99 0.75
CA GLU A 33 5.11 -15.27 0.03
C GLU A 33 4.50 -16.40 0.88
N LYS A 34 4.76 -16.43 2.19
CA LYS A 34 4.20 -17.43 3.10
C LYS A 34 2.73 -17.20 3.48
N HIS A 35 2.28 -15.95 3.46
CA HIS A 35 0.97 -15.57 3.99
C HIS A 35 -0.09 -15.28 2.92
N LEU A 36 0.27 -15.23 1.64
CA LEU A 36 -0.66 -15.05 0.52
C LEU A 36 -0.90 -16.37 -0.25
N ASP A 37 -1.28 -17.43 0.46
CA ASP A 37 -1.59 -18.75 -0.12
C ASP A 37 -3.02 -18.85 -0.70
N PHE A 38 -3.92 -17.96 -0.29
CA PHE A 38 -5.33 -17.95 -0.67
C PHE A 38 -5.63 -17.21 -1.99
N ILE A 39 -4.62 -16.63 -2.65
CA ILE A 39 -4.75 -15.91 -3.92
C ILE A 39 -3.55 -16.23 -4.82
N ASP A 40 -3.74 -16.23 -6.13
CA ASP A 40 -2.61 -16.33 -7.06
C ASP A 40 -1.76 -15.06 -6.99
N ALA A 41 -0.73 -15.11 -6.16
CA ALA A 41 0.22 -14.04 -5.93
C ALA A 41 1.53 -14.23 -6.73
N ALA A 42 1.65 -15.24 -7.59
CA ALA A 42 2.92 -15.60 -8.20
C ALA A 42 3.55 -14.44 -8.98
N TYR A 43 2.75 -13.76 -9.82
CA TYR A 43 3.17 -12.57 -10.55
C TYR A 43 3.54 -11.42 -9.62
N PHE A 44 2.78 -11.21 -8.55
CA PHE A 44 3.07 -10.17 -7.56
C PHE A 44 4.39 -10.42 -6.83
N ILE A 45 4.65 -11.66 -6.38
CA ILE A 45 5.92 -12.03 -5.72
C ILE A 45 7.09 -11.86 -6.68
N GLN A 46 6.93 -12.25 -7.95
CA GLN A 46 7.95 -12.04 -8.97
C GLN A 46 8.24 -10.56 -9.18
N GLU A 47 7.20 -9.72 -9.28
CA GLU A 47 7.37 -8.26 -9.38
C GLU A 47 8.00 -7.66 -8.11
N LEU A 48 7.62 -8.17 -6.93
CA LEU A 48 8.16 -7.73 -5.65
C LEU A 48 9.66 -8.06 -5.54
N LYS A 49 10.11 -9.20 -6.06
CA LYS A 49 11.53 -9.61 -6.07
C LYS A 49 12.31 -9.02 -7.27
N SER A 50 11.63 -8.35 -8.21
CA SER A 50 12.26 -7.72 -9.37
C SER A 50 13.08 -6.48 -8.99
N ASN A 51 14.18 -6.25 -9.71
CA ASN A 51 14.97 -5.02 -9.60
C ASN A 51 14.30 -3.81 -10.27
N GLU A 52 13.32 -4.04 -11.13
CA GLU A 52 12.59 -3.01 -11.88
C GLU A 52 11.07 -3.13 -11.66
N PRO A 53 10.57 -2.81 -10.46
CA PRO A 53 9.13 -2.84 -10.21
C PRO A 53 8.42 -1.70 -10.94
N LYS A 54 7.20 -1.94 -11.41
CA LYS A 54 6.38 -0.86 -11.99
C LYS A 54 6.03 0.13 -10.86
N PRO A 55 6.35 1.42 -10.98
CA PRO A 55 6.06 2.38 -9.94
C PRO A 55 4.57 2.70 -9.89
N ILE A 56 3.99 2.73 -8.68
CA ILE A 56 2.64 3.22 -8.43
C ILE A 56 2.71 4.67 -7.96
N GLN A 57 1.90 5.55 -8.56
CA GLN A 57 1.89 6.95 -8.20
C GLN A 57 1.17 7.16 -6.86
N VAL A 58 1.76 7.95 -5.97
CA VAL A 58 1.14 8.37 -4.71
C VAL A 58 0.65 9.80 -4.87
N ILE A 59 -0.65 10.00 -4.78
CA ILE A 59 -1.29 11.31 -4.91
C ILE A 59 -1.81 11.73 -3.53
N SER A 60 -1.45 12.92 -3.08
CA SER A 60 -1.83 13.42 -1.76
C SER A 60 -2.68 14.67 -1.88
N THR A 61 -3.85 14.65 -1.25
CA THR A 61 -4.82 15.75 -1.23
C THR A 61 -5.10 16.21 0.20
N TRP A 62 -5.78 17.35 0.34
CA TRP A 62 -6.30 17.87 1.61
C TRP A 62 -7.77 18.21 1.41
N ALA A 63 -8.67 17.32 1.83
CA ALA A 63 -10.11 17.49 1.65
C ALA A 63 -10.85 17.21 2.97
N PRO A 64 -10.83 18.16 3.93
CA PRO A 64 -11.37 17.98 5.29
C PRO A 64 -12.88 17.78 5.34
N PHE A 65 -13.62 18.33 4.39
CA PHE A 65 -15.09 18.25 4.35
C PHE A 65 -15.63 16.99 3.66
N ARG A 66 -14.75 16.13 3.13
CA ARG A 66 -15.17 14.81 2.63
C ARG A 66 -15.41 13.89 3.82
N THR A 67 -16.67 13.73 4.19
CA THR A 67 -17.13 12.97 5.36
C THR A 67 -17.18 11.45 5.12
N LYS A 68 -17.32 11.00 3.88
CA LYS A 68 -17.19 9.57 3.56
C LYS A 68 -15.72 9.17 3.64
N LYS A 69 -15.42 8.09 4.38
CA LYS A 69 -14.15 7.36 4.25
C LYS A 69 -13.93 7.16 2.76
N GLU A 70 -12.79 7.57 2.23
CA GLU A 70 -12.52 7.48 0.80
C GLU A 70 -12.55 6.03 0.31
N THR A 71 -13.73 5.56 -0.09
CA THR A 71 -13.90 4.53 -1.10
C THR A 71 -13.67 5.20 -2.45
N PHE A 72 -12.49 5.77 -2.67
CA PHE A 72 -12.10 5.97 -4.05
C PHE A 72 -12.03 4.58 -4.68
N PRO A 73 -12.57 4.37 -5.89
CA PRO A 73 -12.25 3.16 -6.62
C PRO A 73 -10.71 3.07 -6.65
N MET A 74 -10.17 1.94 -6.18
CA MET A 74 -8.72 1.73 -6.28
C MET A 74 -8.36 1.84 -7.74
N GLN A 75 -7.40 2.70 -8.05
CA GLN A 75 -6.90 2.88 -9.40
C GLN A 75 -5.73 1.92 -9.59
N ALA A 76 -5.64 1.30 -10.76
CA ALA A 76 -4.58 0.34 -11.06
C ALA A 76 -3.17 0.96 -11.00
N ASP A 77 -3.05 2.28 -11.19
CA ASP A 77 -1.76 2.95 -11.30
C ASP A 77 -1.50 4.00 -10.20
N ALA A 78 -2.45 4.21 -9.28
CA ALA A 78 -2.34 5.28 -8.30
C ALA A 78 -2.97 4.96 -6.93
N ILE A 79 -2.29 5.41 -5.87
CA ILE A 79 -2.75 5.42 -4.49
C ILE A 79 -3.10 6.85 -4.12
N SER A 80 -4.39 7.08 -3.84
CA SER A 80 -4.89 8.37 -3.37
C SER A 80 -4.89 8.43 -1.84
N ILE A 81 -4.34 9.51 -1.30
CA ILE A 81 -4.29 9.78 0.14
C ILE A 81 -4.93 11.14 0.42
N ASN A 82 -6.04 11.13 1.15
CA ASN A 82 -6.51 12.34 1.81
C ASN A 82 -5.91 12.50 3.21
N ARG A 83 -5.05 13.51 3.33
CA ARG A 83 -4.33 13.77 4.58
C ARG A 83 -5.21 14.24 5.72
N SER A 84 -6.36 14.87 5.44
CA SER A 84 -7.27 15.29 6.51
C SER A 84 -7.92 14.10 7.23
N GLN A 85 -7.92 12.92 6.61
CA GLN A 85 -8.48 11.69 7.17
C GLN A 85 -7.42 10.80 7.86
N ILE A 86 -6.13 11.07 7.64
CA ILE A 86 -5.05 10.35 8.33
C ILE A 86 -4.74 11.09 9.63
N ARG A 87 -4.97 10.44 10.78
CA ARG A 87 -4.67 10.96 12.12
C ARG A 87 -3.17 11.19 12.34
N ASN A 88 -2.51 12.13 11.65
CA ASN A 88 -1.10 12.56 11.77
C ASN A 88 -0.08 11.45 12.13
N SER A 89 -0.36 10.22 11.75
CA SER A 89 0.34 9.04 12.23
C SER A 89 1.03 8.42 11.04
N ARG A 90 2.36 8.52 11.07
CA ARG A 90 3.20 8.04 9.98
C ARG A 90 3.08 6.53 9.81
N SER A 91 2.94 5.79 10.92
CA SER A 91 2.73 4.35 10.91
C SER A 91 1.44 3.98 10.17
N LEU A 92 0.33 4.66 10.45
CA LEU A 92 -0.94 4.43 9.75
C LEU A 92 -0.83 4.73 8.26
N LEU A 93 -0.13 5.81 7.88
CA LEU A 93 0.10 6.12 6.47
C LEU A 93 0.97 5.05 5.78
N ILE A 94 2.01 4.56 6.44
CA ILE A 94 2.86 3.49 5.89
C ILE A 94 2.06 2.20 5.70
N ILE A 95 1.26 1.80 6.69
CA ILE A 95 0.39 0.63 6.61
C ILE A 95 -0.57 0.76 5.43
N LYS A 96 -1.26 1.91 5.31
CA LYS A 96 -2.16 2.17 4.17
C LYS A 96 -1.45 2.07 2.83
N LEU A 97 -0.26 2.65 2.69
CA LEU A 97 0.52 2.58 1.46
C LEU A 97 0.86 1.13 1.06
N LEU A 98 1.27 0.31 2.03
CA LEU A 98 1.59 -1.10 1.79
C LEU A 98 0.33 -1.93 1.44
N GLN A 99 -0.78 -1.67 2.13
CA GLN A 99 -2.06 -2.30 1.88
C GLN A 99 -2.56 -1.98 0.47
N ASP A 100 -2.62 -0.69 0.14
CA ASP A 100 -3.12 -0.25 -1.15
C ASP A 100 -2.22 -0.76 -2.30
N TYR A 101 -0.89 -0.72 -2.13
CA TYR A 101 0.07 -1.26 -3.10
C TYR A 101 -0.18 -2.75 -3.37
N THR A 102 -0.32 -3.54 -2.31
CA THR A 102 -0.52 -4.99 -2.42
C THR A 102 -1.84 -5.32 -3.11
N CYS A 103 -2.93 -4.66 -2.72
CA CYS A 103 -4.24 -4.85 -3.34
C CYS A 103 -4.24 -4.46 -4.82
N ILE A 104 -3.58 -3.37 -5.20
CA ILE A 104 -3.45 -2.96 -6.60
C ILE A 104 -2.69 -4.03 -7.41
N ARG A 105 -1.56 -4.51 -6.89
CA ARG A 105 -0.72 -5.51 -7.57
C ARG A 105 -1.39 -6.88 -7.69
N LEU A 106 -2.26 -7.23 -6.75
CA LEU A 106 -3.08 -8.43 -6.79
C LEU A 106 -4.39 -8.23 -7.60
N ASN A 107 -4.57 -7.08 -8.24
CA ASN A 107 -5.77 -6.72 -8.99
C ASN A 107 -7.08 -6.83 -8.16
N LEU A 108 -6.98 -6.54 -6.85
CA LEU A 108 -8.11 -6.50 -5.91
C LEU A 108 -8.79 -5.13 -5.96
N LEU A 109 -9.31 -4.77 -7.13
CA LEU A 109 -9.86 -3.43 -7.42
C LEU A 109 -11.40 -3.37 -7.35
N ASN A 110 -12.09 -4.52 -7.42
CA ASN A 110 -13.55 -4.61 -7.43
C ASN A 110 -14.18 -4.85 -6.05
N SER A 111 -15.35 -4.26 -5.78
CA SER A 111 -16.03 -4.37 -4.48
C SER A 111 -16.46 -5.80 -4.12
N SER A 112 -16.58 -6.69 -5.10
CA SER A 112 -16.83 -8.12 -4.88
C SER A 112 -15.66 -8.83 -4.17
N GLN A 113 -14.47 -8.25 -4.17
CA GLN A 113 -13.25 -8.82 -3.58
C GLN A 113 -12.97 -8.27 -2.17
N ASN A 114 -13.97 -7.67 -1.50
CA ASN A 114 -13.76 -7.02 -0.20
C ASN A 114 -13.23 -7.98 0.88
N GLU A 115 -13.69 -9.24 0.89
CA GLU A 115 -13.19 -10.23 1.87
C GLU A 115 -11.70 -10.53 1.69
N GLU A 116 -11.26 -10.69 0.44
CA GLU A 116 -9.85 -10.90 0.10
C GLU A 116 -9.00 -9.69 0.49
N ARG A 117 -9.48 -8.48 0.19
CA ARG A 117 -8.81 -7.24 0.61
C ARG A 117 -8.69 -7.13 2.12
N GLU A 118 -9.73 -7.47 2.87
CA GLU A 118 -9.66 -7.41 4.33
C GLU A 118 -8.64 -8.41 4.89
N ARG A 119 -8.54 -9.62 4.30
CA ARG A 119 -7.51 -10.59 4.66
C ARG A 119 -6.11 -10.06 4.37
N VAL A 120 -5.88 -9.54 3.17
CA VAL A 120 -4.61 -8.88 2.79
C VAL A 120 -4.30 -7.74 3.76
N HIS A 121 -5.26 -6.87 4.05
CA HIS A 121 -5.07 -5.74 4.96
C HIS A 121 -4.61 -6.17 6.35
N LYS A 122 -5.22 -7.22 6.93
CA LYS A 122 -4.84 -7.78 8.23
C LYS A 122 -3.42 -8.34 8.22
N ILE A 123 -3.04 -9.06 7.16
CA ILE A 123 -1.68 -9.60 6.99
C ILE A 123 -0.67 -8.45 6.93
N ILE A 124 -0.90 -7.49 6.04
CA ILE A 124 0.00 -6.35 5.86
C ILE A 124 0.12 -5.53 7.14
N GLU A 125 -0.98 -5.28 7.86
CA GLU A 125 -0.95 -4.54 9.11
C GLU A 125 -0.08 -5.25 10.17
N LYS A 126 -0.22 -6.58 10.30
CA LYS A 126 0.58 -7.37 11.22
C LYS A 126 2.07 -7.33 10.86
N LEU A 127 2.40 -7.50 9.58
CA LEU A 127 3.78 -7.47 9.10
C LEU A 127 4.43 -6.08 9.24
N ALA A 128 3.69 -5.02 8.89
CA ALA A 128 4.19 -3.66 8.95
C ALA A 128 4.51 -3.22 10.39
N LYS A 129 3.78 -3.72 11.39
CA LYS A 129 4.06 -3.44 12.82
C LYS A 129 5.46 -3.89 13.25
N SER A 130 6.05 -4.89 12.60
CA SER A 130 7.44 -5.32 12.88
C SER A 130 8.51 -4.32 12.40
N TYR A 131 8.13 -3.32 11.60
CA TYR A 131 9.04 -2.33 10.99
C TYR A 131 8.89 -0.90 11.53
N LEU A 132 7.86 -0.65 12.34
CA LEU A 132 7.37 0.68 12.73
C LEU A 132 7.60 0.94 14.22
#